data_AF-A0A413G8L6-F1
#
_entry.id   AF-A0A413G8L6-F1
#
_cell.length_a   1.000
_cell.length_b   1.000
_cell.length_c   1.000
_cell.angle_alpha   90.00
_cell.angle_beta   90.00
_cell.angle_gamma   90.00
#
_symmetry.space_group_name_H-M   'P 1'
#
loop_
_entity.id
_entity.type
_entity.pdbx_description
1 polymer ?
#
loop_
_entity_poly.entity_id
_entity_poly.type
_entity_poly.pdbx_seq_one_letter_code
_entity_poly.pdbx_strand_id
1 'polypeptide(L)'
;MKFEGPLLAVRDLAASRSFYETLLDQKLCYDFGANISFESGLSLQTLESWAGFLKKPAEEIRLGGCDAELYFETDDFDGFLIRLEESGAALVHPVTEYDWGQRVVRFYDPDRHIVEVGQSMKSVVLHFWREGMPLAKVVERTQHPDAVVRGWIAEELSPCGVDCAGCGQYPAECPGCNAIEGKVYWARYIGQEACPEYTCPVNEKGLRSCGECRELPCRQFYEMQDPSVSDEQHQKEIEERVARLRDLFPQK
;
A
#
# COMPACT_ATOMS: atom_id res chain seq x y z
N MET A 1 18.75 10.93 19.03
CA MET A 1 17.71 11.92 18.64
C MET A 1 16.64 11.17 17.87
N LYS A 2 15.35 11.48 18.06
CA LYS A 2 14.22 10.84 17.39
C LYS A 2 13.27 11.93 16.86
N PHE A 3 12.80 11.79 15.63
CA PHE A 3 11.77 12.66 15.07
C PHE A 3 10.40 12.12 15.47
N GLU A 4 9.57 12.95 16.10
CA GLU A 4 8.23 12.55 16.56
C GLU A 4 7.12 12.95 15.57
N GLY A 5 7.36 13.95 14.72
CA GLY A 5 6.40 14.38 13.71
C GLY A 5 6.37 15.89 13.50
N PRO A 6 5.64 16.36 12.47
CA PRO A 6 5.41 17.78 12.22
C PRO A 6 4.35 18.34 13.17
N LEU A 7 4.48 19.62 13.51
CA LEU A 7 3.47 20.39 14.24
C LEU A 7 2.96 21.51 13.34
N LEU A 8 1.66 21.52 13.07
CA LEU A 8 0.99 22.58 12.32
C LEU A 8 0.32 23.56 13.28
N ALA A 9 0.63 24.85 13.12
CA ALA A 9 -0.07 25.92 13.80
C ALA A 9 -1.41 26.17 13.10
N VAL A 10 -2.51 26.11 13.86
CA VAL A 10 -3.88 26.23 13.35
C VAL A 10 -4.66 27.30 14.10
N ARG A 11 -5.59 27.98 13.43
CA ARG A 11 -6.41 29.04 14.06
C ARG A 11 -7.60 28.48 14.82
N ASP A 12 -8.24 27.44 14.28
CA ASP A 12 -9.38 26.77 14.89
C ASP A 12 -9.06 25.28 15.03
N LEU A 13 -8.74 24.85 16.25
CA LEU A 13 -8.35 23.48 16.53
C LEU A 13 -9.48 22.48 16.23
N ALA A 14 -10.74 22.86 16.47
CA ALA A 14 -11.87 21.98 16.26
C ALA A 14 -12.14 21.78 14.76
N ALA A 15 -12.07 22.87 13.99
CA ALA A 15 -12.20 22.80 12.53
C ALA A 15 -11.08 21.97 11.89
N SER A 16 -9.83 22.22 12.27
CA SER A 16 -8.68 21.47 11.73
C SER A 16 -8.70 20.02 12.19
N ARG A 17 -9.04 19.73 13.46
CA ARG A 17 -9.25 18.35 13.92
C ARG A 17 -10.29 17.63 13.07
N SER A 18 -11.47 18.23 12.89
CA SER A 18 -12.53 17.63 12.07
C SER A 18 -12.04 17.37 10.65
N PHE A 19 -11.31 18.31 10.04
CA PHE A 19 -10.76 18.13 8.70
C PHE A 19 -9.84 16.91 8.61
N TYR A 20 -8.87 16.78 9.50
CA TYR A 20 -7.93 15.65 9.47
C TYR A 20 -8.57 14.32 9.88
N GLU A 21 -9.52 14.31 10.82
CA GLU A 21 -10.24 13.08 11.21
C GLU A 21 -11.19 12.59 10.11
N THR A 22 -11.93 13.49 9.43
CA THR A 22 -12.99 13.07 8.48
C THR A 22 -12.50 12.88 7.05
N LEU A 23 -11.60 13.75 6.57
CA LEU A 23 -11.13 13.71 5.18
C LEU A 23 -9.93 12.78 5.02
N LEU A 24 -9.03 12.75 6.02
CA LEU A 24 -7.76 12.04 5.96
C LEU A 24 -7.71 10.83 6.91
N ASP A 25 -8.83 10.46 7.53
CA ASP A 25 -8.98 9.32 8.45
C ASP A 25 -7.94 9.30 9.59
N GLN A 26 -7.45 10.48 10.01
CA GLN A 26 -6.44 10.57 11.06
C GLN A 26 -7.05 10.23 12.41
N LYS A 27 -6.38 9.36 13.17
CA LYS A 27 -6.85 8.92 14.49
C LYS A 27 -6.15 9.68 15.59
N LEU A 28 -6.92 10.26 16.51
CA LEU A 28 -6.39 10.98 17.65
C LEU A 28 -5.68 10.02 18.62
N CYS A 29 -4.47 10.39 19.04
CA CYS A 29 -3.70 9.68 20.06
C CYS A 29 -3.69 10.45 21.40
N TYR A 30 -3.50 11.78 21.35
CA TYR A 30 -3.43 12.63 22.54
C TYR A 30 -4.22 13.94 22.35
N ASP A 31 -4.85 14.40 23.42
CA ASP A 31 -5.51 15.70 23.52
C ASP A 31 -5.02 16.44 24.78
N PHE A 32 -4.26 17.52 24.58
CA PHE A 32 -3.76 18.39 25.64
C PHE A 32 -4.47 19.76 25.64
N GLY A 33 -5.65 19.86 25.02
CA GLY A 33 -6.41 21.09 24.87
C GLY A 33 -5.88 21.99 23.78
N ALA A 34 -4.77 22.69 24.00
CA ALA A 34 -4.18 23.60 22.99
C ALA A 34 -3.32 22.88 21.93
N ASN A 35 -3.00 21.62 22.18
CA ASN A 35 -2.23 20.74 21.32
C ASN A 35 -2.94 19.39 21.24
N ILE A 36 -3.10 18.86 20.04
CA ILE A 36 -3.52 17.48 19.81
C ILE A 36 -2.53 16.76 18.91
N SER A 37 -2.45 15.43 19.03
CA SER A 37 -1.58 14.60 18.21
C SER A 37 -2.32 13.38 17.68
N PHE A 38 -2.08 13.06 16.42
CA PHE A 38 -2.60 11.88 15.74
C PHE A 38 -1.62 10.70 15.82
N GLU A 39 -2.12 9.48 15.63
CA GLU A 39 -1.30 8.25 15.58
C GLU A 39 -0.23 8.29 14.47
N SER A 40 -0.44 9.09 13.42
CA SER A 40 0.53 9.33 12.33
C SER A 40 1.74 10.18 12.74
N GLY A 41 1.74 10.76 13.95
CA GLY A 41 2.75 11.70 14.42
C GLY A 41 2.45 13.17 14.09
N LEU A 42 1.46 13.45 13.22
CA LEU A 42 0.99 14.81 12.98
C LEU A 42 0.42 15.42 14.27
N SER A 43 0.84 16.63 14.59
CA SER A 43 0.29 17.39 15.71
C SER A 43 -0.30 18.72 15.26
N LEU A 44 -1.42 19.12 15.85
CA LEU A 44 -2.03 20.44 15.65
C LEU A 44 -1.85 21.26 16.92
N GLN A 45 -1.44 22.51 16.78
CA GLN A 45 -1.23 23.45 17.88
C GLN A 45 -2.01 24.72 17.60
N THR A 46 -2.74 25.24 18.59
CA THR A 46 -3.37 26.56 18.42
C THR A 46 -2.31 27.63 18.15
N LEU A 47 -2.57 28.51 17.17
CA LEU A 47 -1.64 29.55 16.75
C LEU A 47 -1.22 30.45 17.93
N GLU A 48 -2.15 30.77 18.83
CA GLU A 48 -1.89 31.56 20.03
C GLU A 48 -0.82 30.93 20.93
N SER A 49 -1.01 29.67 21.31
CA SER A 49 -0.08 28.97 22.20
C SER A 49 1.28 28.73 21.52
N TRP A 50 1.28 28.45 20.21
CA TRP A 50 2.51 28.33 19.44
C TRP A 50 3.31 29.64 19.40
N ALA A 51 2.63 30.78 19.17
CA ALA A 51 3.23 32.11 19.23
C ALA A 51 3.87 32.38 20.60
N GLY A 52 3.20 31.95 21.69
CA GLY A 52 3.72 31.97 23.04
C GLY A 52 5.02 31.15 23.20
N PHE A 53 5.07 29.93 22.68
CA PHE A 53 6.28 29.09 22.73
C PHE A 53 7.44 29.71 21.94
N LEU A 54 7.15 30.31 20.79
CA LEU A 54 8.13 31.01 19.96
C LEU A 54 8.54 32.38 20.51
N LYS A 55 7.83 32.90 21.51
CA LYS A 55 7.99 34.27 22.06
C LYS A 55 7.88 35.33 20.96
N LYS A 56 6.89 35.16 20.08
CA LYS A 56 6.60 36.07 18.97
C LYS A 56 5.13 36.52 19.00
N PRO A 57 4.82 37.72 18.48
CA PRO A 57 3.45 38.09 18.16
C PRO A 57 2.86 37.12 17.11
N ALA A 58 1.58 36.77 17.25
CA ALA A 58 0.92 35.86 16.32
C ALA A 58 0.86 36.43 14.89
N GLU A 59 0.87 37.76 14.75
CA GLU A 59 0.86 38.48 13.48
C GLU A 59 2.15 38.33 12.67
N GLU A 60 3.26 37.96 13.33
CA GLU A 60 4.51 37.60 12.66
C GLU A 60 4.48 36.19 12.05
N ILE A 61 3.55 35.33 12.48
CA ILE A 61 3.41 33.98 11.99
C ILE A 61 2.50 33.99 10.76
N ARG A 62 3.08 33.68 9.60
CA ARG A 62 2.37 33.60 8.32
C ARG A 62 2.07 32.13 8.00
N LEU A 63 0.81 31.85 7.68
CA LEU A 63 0.34 30.55 7.21
C LEU A 63 0.07 30.65 5.70
N GLY A 64 0.11 29.52 4.99
CA GLY A 64 -0.04 29.50 3.53
C GLY A 64 1.19 30.01 2.77
N GLY A 65 2.39 29.75 3.28
CA GLY A 65 3.66 30.15 2.67
C GLY A 65 4.07 29.33 1.44
N CYS A 66 3.41 28.18 1.21
CA CYS A 66 3.77 27.21 0.17
C CYS A 66 5.22 26.70 0.27
N ASP A 67 5.73 26.56 1.50
CA ASP A 67 7.10 26.19 1.83
C ASP A 67 7.25 24.75 2.36
N ALA A 68 6.13 24.07 2.61
CA ALA A 68 6.08 22.66 2.99
C ALA A 68 4.73 22.02 2.60
N GLU A 69 4.70 20.69 2.56
CA GLU A 69 3.49 19.90 2.41
C GLU A 69 3.49 18.68 3.35
N LEU A 70 2.30 18.20 3.69
CA LEU A 70 2.10 16.88 4.28
C LEU A 70 1.75 15.89 3.18
N TYR A 71 2.52 14.81 3.08
CA TYR A 71 2.34 13.79 2.07
C TYR A 71 1.68 12.53 2.64
N PHE A 72 0.57 12.11 2.03
CA PHE A 72 -0.18 10.91 2.36
C PHE A 72 -0.34 10.02 1.13
N GLU A 73 -0.45 8.72 1.37
CA GLU A 73 -0.81 7.73 0.36
C GLU A 73 -2.12 7.03 0.75
N THR A 74 -2.92 6.65 -0.24
CA THR A 74 -4.13 5.84 -0.05
C THR A 74 -4.23 4.75 -1.12
N ASP A 75 -4.73 3.58 -0.72
CA ASP A 75 -5.05 2.49 -1.65
C ASP A 75 -6.33 2.79 -2.46
N ASP A 76 -7.33 3.44 -1.84
CA ASP A 76 -8.57 3.88 -2.49
C ASP A 76 -8.48 5.38 -2.85
N PHE A 77 -7.73 5.68 -3.90
CA PHE A 77 -7.55 7.05 -4.36
C PHE A 77 -8.81 7.64 -4.96
N ASP A 78 -9.56 6.87 -5.76
CA ASP A 78 -10.77 7.37 -6.42
C ASP A 78 -11.90 7.62 -5.40
N GLY A 79 -12.05 6.75 -4.39
CA GLY A 79 -12.95 6.99 -3.25
C GLY A 79 -12.54 8.20 -2.42
N PHE A 80 -11.23 8.43 -2.23
CA PHE A 80 -10.74 9.65 -1.59
C PHE A 80 -11.10 10.93 -2.39
N LEU A 81 -10.99 10.93 -3.72
CA LEU A 81 -11.33 12.10 -4.54
C LEU A 81 -12.80 12.52 -4.37
N ILE A 82 -13.71 11.56 -4.21
CA ILE A 82 -15.13 11.84 -3.93
C ILE A 82 -15.27 12.57 -2.59
N ARG A 83 -14.64 12.07 -1.53
CA ARG A 83 -14.65 12.72 -0.20
C ARG A 83 -14.02 14.11 -0.23
N LEU A 84 -12.94 14.28 -0.99
CA LEU A 84 -12.28 15.57 -1.17
C LEU A 84 -13.21 16.60 -1.83
N GLU A 85 -13.92 16.21 -2.89
CA GLU A 85 -14.91 17.06 -3.55
C GLU A 85 -16.04 17.46 -2.58
N GLU A 86 -16.58 16.51 -1.83
CA GLU A 86 -17.64 16.75 -0.83
C GLU A 86 -17.18 17.66 0.32
N SER A 87 -15.90 17.60 0.70
CA SER A 87 -15.33 18.46 1.75
C SER A 87 -15.27 19.94 1.36
N GLY A 88 -15.24 20.25 0.06
CA GLY A 88 -15.07 21.61 -0.44
C GLY A 88 -13.66 22.21 -0.20
N ALA A 89 -12.66 21.40 0.12
CA ALA A 89 -11.29 21.86 0.31
C ALA A 89 -10.74 22.52 -0.97
N ALA A 90 -10.01 23.64 -0.81
CA ALA A 90 -9.48 24.37 -1.95
C ALA A 90 -8.27 23.63 -2.55
N LEU A 91 -8.34 23.27 -3.83
CA LEU A 91 -7.23 22.65 -4.53
C LEU A 91 -6.07 23.63 -4.76
N VAL A 92 -4.84 23.13 -4.64
CA VAL A 92 -3.63 23.81 -5.13
C VAL A 92 -3.59 23.68 -6.66
N HIS A 93 -3.83 22.46 -7.16
CA HIS A 93 -3.99 22.14 -8.57
C HIS A 93 -4.88 20.90 -8.73
N PRO A 94 -5.44 20.64 -9.93
CA PRO A 94 -6.19 19.41 -10.22
C PRO A 94 -5.35 18.14 -10.05
N VAL A 95 -6.01 16.98 -10.06
CA VAL A 95 -5.32 15.68 -10.08
C VAL A 95 -4.26 15.67 -11.17
N THR A 96 -3.04 15.27 -10.81
CA THR A 96 -1.89 15.24 -11.69
C THR A 96 -1.24 13.87 -11.61
N GLU A 97 -0.86 13.32 -12.76
CA GLU A 97 -0.05 12.10 -12.84
C GLU A 97 1.41 12.49 -13.09
N TYR A 98 2.33 11.92 -12.31
CA TYR A 98 3.76 12.12 -12.47
C TYR A 98 4.42 11.05 -13.35
N ASP A 99 5.65 11.30 -13.80
CA ASP A 99 6.39 10.41 -14.72
C ASP A 99 6.57 8.98 -14.18
N TRP A 100 6.65 8.86 -12.85
CA TRP A 100 6.72 7.56 -12.15
C TRP A 100 5.36 6.83 -12.05
N GLY A 101 4.28 7.39 -12.59
CA GLY A 101 2.96 6.76 -12.73
C GLY A 101 1.95 7.06 -11.62
N GLN A 102 2.36 7.77 -10.57
CA GLN A 102 1.48 8.05 -9.44
C GLN A 102 0.54 9.22 -9.77
N ARG A 103 -0.77 9.01 -9.59
CA ARG A 103 -1.75 10.10 -9.55
C ARG A 103 -1.78 10.69 -8.14
N VAL A 104 -1.77 12.02 -8.06
CA VAL A 104 -1.85 12.76 -6.80
C VAL A 104 -2.78 13.95 -6.93
N VAL A 105 -3.26 14.45 -5.79
CA VAL A 105 -3.96 15.73 -5.68
C VAL A 105 -3.38 16.53 -4.53
N ARG A 106 -3.24 17.84 -4.72
CA ARG A 106 -2.83 18.78 -3.67
C ARG A 106 -3.93 19.76 -3.36
N PHE A 107 -4.17 19.97 -2.08
CA PHE A 107 -5.20 20.86 -1.56
C PHE A 107 -4.72 21.52 -0.27
N TYR A 108 -5.47 22.52 0.17
CA TYR A 108 -5.21 23.22 1.43
C TYR A 108 -6.08 22.68 2.55
N ASP A 109 -5.50 22.58 3.73
CA ASP A 109 -6.27 22.52 4.98
C ASP A 109 -6.92 23.89 5.31
N PRO A 110 -7.70 24.00 6.40
CA PRO A 110 -8.36 25.25 6.79
C PRO A 110 -7.41 26.45 6.98
N ASP A 111 -6.15 26.19 7.31
CA ASP A 111 -5.12 27.18 7.61
C ASP A 111 -4.09 27.34 6.48
N ARG A 112 -4.36 26.78 5.29
CA ARG A 112 -3.53 26.88 4.07
C ARG A 112 -2.22 26.10 4.15
N HIS A 113 -2.13 25.09 4.99
CA HIS A 113 -1.08 24.07 4.90
C HIS A 113 -1.35 23.19 3.69
N ILE A 114 -0.33 22.90 2.88
CA ILE A 114 -0.49 22.03 1.70
C ILE A 114 -0.56 20.59 2.18
N VAL A 115 -1.58 19.87 1.69
CA VAL A 115 -1.70 18.42 1.84
C VAL A 115 -1.69 17.81 0.45
N GLU A 116 -0.81 16.82 0.26
CA GLU A 116 -0.80 15.94 -0.89
C GLU A 116 -1.36 14.57 -0.50
N VAL A 117 -2.29 14.06 -1.30
CA VAL A 117 -2.68 12.66 -1.24
C VAL A 117 -2.38 12.05 -2.60
N GLY A 118 -1.61 10.95 -2.60
CA GLY A 118 -1.30 10.15 -3.78
C GLY A 118 -1.87 8.73 -3.70
N GLN A 119 -1.93 8.07 -4.86
CA GLN A 119 -2.08 6.60 -4.87
C GLN A 119 -0.92 5.95 -4.10
N SER A 120 -1.17 4.84 -3.41
CA SER A 120 -0.06 4.12 -2.79
C SER A 120 0.95 3.65 -3.84
N MET A 121 2.24 3.82 -3.55
CA MET A 121 3.29 3.39 -4.49
C MET A 121 3.28 1.87 -4.69
N LYS A 122 2.81 1.11 -3.69
CA LYS A 122 2.48 -0.32 -3.85
C LYS A 122 1.45 -0.54 -4.95
N SER A 123 0.32 0.17 -4.93
CA SER A 123 -0.72 0.04 -5.97
C SER A 123 -0.22 0.41 -7.36
N VAL A 124 0.59 1.47 -7.49
CA VAL A 124 1.21 1.87 -8.76
C VAL A 124 2.15 0.79 -9.30
N VAL A 125 3.01 0.22 -8.44
CA VAL A 125 3.92 -0.88 -8.79
C VAL A 125 3.15 -2.11 -9.27
N LEU A 126 2.11 -2.50 -8.51
CA LEU A 126 1.28 -3.66 -8.84
C LEU A 126 0.54 -3.47 -10.16
N HIS A 127 0.05 -2.26 -10.44
CA HIS A 127 -0.57 -1.94 -11.71
C HIS A 127 0.40 -2.16 -12.88
N PHE A 128 1.60 -1.56 -12.86
CA PHE A 128 2.59 -1.76 -13.92
C PHE A 128 3.00 -3.22 -14.11
N TRP A 129 3.18 -3.93 -12.99
CA TRP A 129 3.54 -5.34 -13.04
C TRP A 129 2.43 -6.20 -13.67
N ARG A 130 1.16 -5.95 -13.32
CA ARG A 130 -0.01 -6.64 -13.90
C ARG A 130 -0.22 -6.32 -15.38
N GLU A 131 0.17 -5.12 -15.82
CA GLU A 131 0.20 -4.77 -17.25
C GLU A 131 1.36 -5.42 -18.02
N GLY A 132 2.18 -6.25 -17.35
CA GLY A 132 3.27 -6.99 -17.98
C GLY A 132 4.54 -6.18 -18.15
N MET A 133 4.69 -5.04 -17.46
CA MET A 133 5.95 -4.30 -17.45
C MET A 133 7.06 -5.16 -16.82
N PRO A 134 8.22 -5.33 -17.46
CA PRO A 134 9.33 -6.07 -16.88
C PRO A 134 9.75 -5.47 -15.54
N LEU A 135 10.04 -6.31 -14.55
CA LEU A 135 10.33 -5.86 -13.18
C LEU A 135 11.47 -4.83 -13.11
N ALA A 136 12.55 -5.03 -13.86
CA ALA A 136 13.66 -4.08 -13.94
C ALA A 136 13.21 -2.67 -14.38
N LYS A 137 12.23 -2.60 -15.29
CA LYS A 137 11.65 -1.34 -15.76
C LYS A 137 10.67 -0.73 -14.74
N VAL A 138 9.95 -1.55 -13.99
CA VAL A 138 9.12 -1.08 -12.86
C VAL A 138 10.01 -0.44 -11.79
N VAL A 139 11.10 -1.09 -11.42
CA VAL A 139 12.12 -0.58 -10.49
C VAL A 139 12.70 0.75 -10.99
N GLU A 140 13.12 0.80 -12.26
CA GLU A 140 13.66 2.03 -12.86
C GLU A 140 12.63 3.17 -12.86
N ARG A 141 11.42 2.91 -13.34
CA ARG A 141 10.37 3.94 -13.48
C ARG A 141 9.89 4.47 -12.13
N THR A 142 9.70 3.59 -11.14
CA THR A 142 9.21 3.97 -9.81
C THR A 142 10.33 4.49 -8.90
N GLN A 143 11.60 4.29 -9.27
CA GLN A 143 12.79 4.69 -8.50
C GLN A 143 12.87 4.08 -7.10
N HIS A 144 12.08 3.04 -6.83
CA HIS A 144 12.10 2.31 -5.57
C HIS A 144 13.19 1.22 -5.60
N PRO A 145 13.79 0.86 -4.45
CA PRO A 145 14.75 -0.24 -4.40
C PRO A 145 14.13 -1.54 -4.92
N ASP A 146 14.90 -2.30 -5.70
CA ASP A 146 14.49 -3.58 -6.28
C ASP A 146 13.87 -4.55 -5.24
N ALA A 147 14.47 -4.64 -4.05
CA ALA A 147 13.96 -5.47 -2.96
C ALA A 147 12.56 -5.04 -2.46
N VAL A 148 12.24 -3.73 -2.48
CA VAL A 148 10.94 -3.20 -2.07
C VAL A 148 9.87 -3.54 -3.11
N VAL A 149 10.17 -3.28 -4.39
CA VAL A 149 9.27 -3.59 -5.51
C VAL A 149 8.92 -5.09 -5.55
N ARG A 150 9.93 -5.95 -5.43
CA ARG A 150 9.74 -7.41 -5.36
C ARG A 150 8.92 -7.83 -4.15
N GLY A 151 9.16 -7.20 -2.99
CA GLY A 151 8.42 -7.47 -1.76
C GLY A 151 6.93 -7.19 -1.94
N TRP A 152 6.57 -6.01 -2.45
CA TRP A 152 5.19 -5.63 -2.73
C TRP A 152 4.49 -6.57 -3.71
N ILE A 153 5.18 -6.97 -4.79
CA ILE A 153 4.62 -7.93 -5.75
C ILE A 153 4.45 -9.31 -5.11
N ALA A 154 5.44 -9.78 -4.34
CA ALA A 154 5.39 -11.08 -3.69
C ALA A 154 4.25 -11.21 -2.66
N GLU A 155 3.88 -10.12 -1.99
CA GLU A 155 2.73 -10.08 -1.06
C GLU A 155 1.38 -10.37 -1.73
N GLU A 156 1.24 -10.04 -3.02
CA GLU A 156 0.02 -10.27 -3.79
C GLU A 156 -0.07 -11.68 -4.40
N LEU A 157 1.03 -12.44 -4.31
CA LEU A 157 1.11 -13.79 -4.85
C LEU A 157 0.89 -14.83 -3.75
N SER A 158 0.26 -15.93 -4.15
CA SER A 158 0.36 -17.15 -3.36
C SER A 158 1.82 -17.64 -3.34
N PRO A 159 2.22 -18.43 -2.32
CA PRO A 159 3.57 -19.02 -2.28
C PRO A 159 3.94 -19.82 -3.53
N CYS A 160 2.94 -20.36 -4.24
CA CYS A 160 3.11 -21.14 -5.46
C CYS A 160 3.05 -20.31 -6.75
N GLY A 161 2.99 -18.98 -6.64
CA GLY A 161 3.12 -18.02 -7.74
C GLY A 161 1.81 -17.64 -8.42
N VAL A 162 0.66 -18.02 -7.89
CA VAL A 162 -0.65 -17.61 -8.43
C VAL A 162 -0.94 -16.17 -7.98
N ASP A 163 -1.36 -15.30 -8.91
CA ASP A 163 -1.82 -13.94 -8.57
C ASP A 163 -3.22 -14.02 -7.96
N CYS A 164 -3.33 -13.69 -6.68
CA CYS A 164 -4.62 -13.72 -5.99
C CYS A 164 -5.59 -12.68 -6.56
N ALA A 165 -5.12 -11.54 -7.08
CA ALA A 165 -6.01 -10.52 -7.64
C ALA A 165 -6.67 -10.95 -8.95
N GLY A 166 -6.13 -11.95 -9.64
CA GLY A 166 -6.79 -12.58 -10.79
C GLY A 166 -7.91 -13.56 -10.41
N CYS A 167 -8.06 -13.89 -9.12
CA CYS A 167 -9.06 -14.83 -8.64
C CYS A 167 -10.38 -14.12 -8.32
N GLY A 168 -11.49 -14.54 -8.94
CA GLY A 168 -12.82 -13.95 -8.68
C GLY A 168 -13.34 -14.11 -7.25
N GLN A 169 -12.70 -14.96 -6.44
CA GLN A 169 -13.03 -15.14 -5.02
C GLN A 169 -12.24 -14.21 -4.09
N TYR A 170 -11.15 -13.60 -4.58
CA TYR A 170 -10.32 -12.69 -3.81
C TYR A 170 -10.80 -11.24 -3.98
N PRO A 171 -10.78 -10.41 -2.93
CA PRO A 171 -10.56 -10.77 -1.51
C PRO A 171 -11.85 -11.16 -0.78
N ALA A 172 -13.02 -11.06 -1.42
CA ALA A 172 -14.32 -11.08 -0.76
C ALA A 172 -14.69 -12.44 -0.13
N GLU A 173 -14.48 -13.54 -0.85
CA GLU A 173 -14.77 -14.91 -0.37
C GLU A 173 -13.52 -15.63 0.15
N CYS A 174 -12.34 -15.18 -0.27
CA CYS A 174 -11.04 -15.72 0.11
C CYS A 174 -10.05 -14.58 0.35
N PRO A 175 -9.51 -14.40 1.58
CA PRO A 175 -8.55 -13.33 1.87
C PRO A 175 -7.12 -13.63 1.39
N GLY A 176 -6.93 -14.70 0.61
CA GLY A 176 -5.63 -15.10 0.04
C GLY A 176 -4.90 -16.17 0.87
N CYS A 177 -3.98 -16.89 0.22
CA CYS A 177 -3.33 -18.08 0.78
C CYS A 177 -2.57 -17.80 2.08
N ASN A 178 -1.90 -16.65 2.16
CA ASN A 178 -1.13 -16.27 3.35
C ASN A 178 -2.05 -15.97 4.55
N ALA A 179 -3.20 -15.34 4.31
CA ALA A 179 -4.17 -15.00 5.36
C ALA A 179 -4.89 -16.24 5.92
N ILE A 180 -5.15 -17.24 5.08
CA ILE A 180 -5.80 -18.50 5.48
C ILE A 180 -4.82 -19.62 5.84
N GLU A 181 -3.51 -19.34 5.88
CA GLU A 181 -2.47 -20.35 6.14
C GLU A 181 -2.57 -21.57 5.21
N GLY A 182 -2.89 -21.34 3.94
CA GLY A 182 -3.07 -22.40 2.93
C GLY A 182 -4.35 -23.22 3.04
N LYS A 183 -5.26 -22.95 3.99
CA LYS A 183 -6.53 -23.66 4.21
C LYS A 183 -7.62 -23.29 3.17
N VAL A 184 -7.28 -23.45 1.90
CA VAL A 184 -8.19 -23.22 0.75
C VAL A 184 -9.37 -24.19 0.77
N TYR A 185 -10.54 -23.73 0.29
CA TYR A 185 -11.79 -24.50 0.39
C TYR A 185 -11.72 -25.89 -0.25
N TRP A 186 -10.88 -26.06 -1.29
CA TRP A 186 -10.79 -27.28 -2.06
C TRP A 186 -9.82 -28.31 -1.45
N ALA A 187 -8.99 -27.95 -0.48
CA ALA A 187 -8.01 -28.87 0.14
C ALA A 187 -8.68 -30.14 0.70
N ARG A 188 -9.90 -30.01 1.22
CA ARG A 188 -10.72 -31.13 1.71
C ARG A 188 -11.03 -32.18 0.64
N TYR A 189 -11.11 -31.80 -0.64
CA TYR A 189 -11.44 -32.73 -1.73
C TYR A 189 -10.25 -33.63 -2.09
N ILE A 190 -9.03 -33.25 -1.70
CA ILE A 190 -7.83 -34.07 -1.84
C ILE A 190 -7.41 -34.73 -0.51
N GLY A 191 -8.29 -34.69 0.51
CA GLY A 191 -8.02 -35.27 1.81
C GLY A 191 -6.93 -34.54 2.62
N GLN A 192 -6.71 -33.25 2.35
CA GLN A 192 -5.71 -32.42 3.04
C GLN A 192 -6.39 -31.29 3.84
N GLU A 193 -5.76 -30.86 4.94
CA GLU A 193 -6.23 -29.70 5.71
C GLU A 193 -5.82 -28.36 5.09
N ALA A 194 -4.68 -28.33 4.39
CA ALA A 194 -4.15 -27.17 3.71
C ALA A 194 -3.54 -27.54 2.36
N CYS A 195 -3.44 -26.56 1.45
CA CYS A 195 -2.83 -26.73 0.13
C CYS A 195 -1.39 -27.23 0.27
N PRO A 196 -1.01 -28.35 -0.36
CA PRO A 196 0.36 -28.84 -0.33
C PRO A 196 1.36 -27.80 -0.84
N GLU A 197 1.00 -26.99 -1.85
CA GLU A 197 1.88 -25.97 -2.44
C GLU A 197 2.08 -24.75 -1.52
N TYR A 198 1.31 -24.66 -0.44
CA TYR A 198 1.54 -23.73 0.66
C TYR A 198 2.34 -24.41 1.78
N THR A 199 1.89 -25.59 2.21
CA THR A 199 2.46 -26.32 3.35
C THR A 199 3.95 -26.62 3.17
N CYS A 200 4.35 -27.13 2.00
CA CYS A 200 5.74 -27.49 1.73
C CYS A 200 6.72 -26.28 1.83
N PRO A 201 6.55 -25.20 1.05
CA PRO A 201 7.47 -24.06 1.17
C PRO A 201 7.36 -23.37 2.54
N VAL A 202 6.14 -23.05 3.01
CA VAL A 202 5.95 -22.17 4.17
C VAL A 202 6.06 -22.91 5.49
N ASN A 203 5.27 -23.97 5.69
CA ASN A 203 5.17 -24.63 6.98
C ASN A 203 6.33 -25.60 7.25
N GLU A 204 6.83 -26.30 6.22
CA GLU A 204 7.85 -27.34 6.37
C GLU A 204 9.27 -26.83 6.12
N LYS A 205 9.48 -26.08 5.02
CA LYS A 205 10.81 -25.60 4.62
C LYS A 205 11.17 -24.22 5.18
N GLY A 206 10.22 -23.50 5.78
CA GLY A 206 10.44 -22.15 6.31
C GLY A 206 10.77 -21.09 5.25
N LEU A 207 10.37 -21.35 3.99
CA LEU A 207 10.50 -20.44 2.87
C LEU A 207 9.25 -19.54 2.78
N ARG A 208 9.40 -18.36 2.16
CA ARG A 208 8.26 -17.48 1.89
C ARG A 208 7.47 -17.93 0.67
N SER A 209 8.15 -18.59 -0.26
CA SER A 209 7.58 -18.98 -1.55
C SER A 209 8.34 -20.15 -2.16
N CYS A 210 7.66 -20.92 -3.01
CA CYS A 210 8.31 -21.88 -3.90
C CYS A 210 9.41 -21.24 -4.77
N GLY A 211 9.36 -19.92 -5.02
CA GLY A 211 10.42 -19.18 -5.73
C GLY A 211 11.80 -19.26 -5.06
N GLU A 212 11.85 -19.39 -3.74
CA GLU A 212 13.10 -19.53 -3.00
C GLU A 212 13.66 -20.96 -3.06
N CYS A 213 12.85 -21.93 -3.49
CA CYS A 213 13.24 -23.34 -3.57
C CYS A 213 14.07 -23.61 -4.84
N ARG A 214 15.25 -24.22 -4.67
CA ARG A 214 16.12 -24.63 -5.79
C ARG A 214 15.54 -25.71 -6.68
N GLU A 215 14.53 -26.44 -6.19
CA GLU A 215 13.86 -27.51 -6.92
C GLU A 215 12.73 -26.98 -7.81
N LEU A 216 12.47 -25.67 -7.90
CA LEU A 216 11.39 -25.09 -8.70
C LEU A 216 11.68 -25.17 -10.22
N PRO A 217 10.77 -25.73 -11.06
CA PRO A 217 9.54 -26.43 -10.71
C PRO A 217 9.81 -27.86 -10.22
N CYS A 218 9.20 -28.22 -9.08
CA CYS A 218 9.31 -29.56 -8.53
C CYS A 218 8.14 -30.43 -9.01
N ARG A 219 8.21 -31.74 -8.74
CA ARG A 219 7.17 -32.72 -9.09
C ARG A 219 5.77 -32.28 -8.66
N GLN A 220 5.66 -31.62 -7.52
CA GLN A 220 4.37 -31.19 -6.97
C GLN A 220 3.62 -30.20 -7.85
N PHE A 221 4.29 -29.34 -8.61
CA PHE A 221 3.64 -28.42 -9.54
C PHE A 221 2.88 -29.16 -10.65
N TYR A 222 3.38 -30.33 -11.05
CA TYR A 222 2.79 -31.18 -12.09
C TYR A 222 1.73 -32.16 -11.55
N GLU A 223 1.82 -32.53 -10.27
CA GLU A 223 0.84 -33.44 -9.65
C GLU A 223 -0.45 -32.71 -9.23
N MET A 224 -0.36 -31.40 -8.98
CA MET A 224 -1.48 -30.56 -8.54
C MET A 224 -2.28 -29.99 -9.72
N GLN A 225 -2.50 -30.79 -10.76
CA GLN A 225 -3.29 -30.42 -11.94
C GLN A 225 -4.78 -30.37 -11.59
N ASP A 226 -5.46 -29.29 -11.99
CA ASP A 226 -6.92 -29.24 -11.98
C ASP A 226 -7.47 -30.22 -13.02
N PRO A 227 -8.29 -31.22 -12.64
CA PRO A 227 -8.85 -32.19 -13.58
C PRO A 227 -9.73 -31.60 -14.68
N SER A 228 -10.17 -30.34 -14.54
CA SER A 228 -10.96 -29.62 -15.53
C SER A 228 -10.12 -28.91 -16.60
N VAL A 229 -8.79 -28.89 -16.45
CA VAL A 229 -7.85 -28.19 -17.32
C VAL A 229 -7.04 -29.20 -18.16
N SER A 230 -6.82 -28.89 -19.44
CA SER A 230 -6.03 -29.75 -20.32
C SER A 230 -4.55 -29.76 -19.95
N ASP A 231 -3.83 -30.83 -20.30
CA ASP A 231 -2.39 -30.94 -20.03
C ASP A 231 -1.59 -29.79 -20.65
N GLU A 232 -1.95 -29.36 -21.86
CA GLU A 232 -1.31 -28.22 -22.54
C GLU A 232 -1.53 -26.90 -21.79
N GLN A 233 -2.75 -26.67 -21.29
CA GLN A 233 -3.05 -25.47 -20.52
C GLN A 233 -2.35 -25.50 -19.16
N HIS A 234 -2.38 -26.64 -18.47
CA HIS A 234 -1.70 -26.81 -17.18
C HIS A 234 -0.19 -26.57 -17.30
N GLN A 235 0.44 -27.10 -18.35
CA GLN A 235 1.86 -26.88 -18.64
C GLN A 235 2.16 -25.38 -18.81
N LYS A 236 1.31 -24.65 -19.54
CA LYS A 236 1.47 -23.21 -19.74
C LYS A 236 1.33 -22.43 -18.42
N GLU A 237 0.36 -22.79 -17.58
CA GLU A 237 0.18 -22.16 -16.26
C GLU A 237 1.38 -22.38 -15.34
N ILE A 238 1.99 -23.57 -15.34
CA ILE A 238 3.24 -23.85 -14.61
C ILE A 238 4.37 -22.96 -15.13
N GLU A 239 4.55 -22.87 -16.46
CA GLU A 239 5.61 -22.05 -17.06
C GLU A 239 5.49 -20.58 -16.65
N GLU A 240 4.28 -20.02 -16.69
CA GLU A 240 4.00 -18.65 -16.26
C GLU A 240 4.27 -18.44 -14.76
N ARG A 241 3.80 -19.36 -13.90
CA ARG A 241 4.04 -19.30 -12.45
C ARG A 241 5.54 -19.40 -12.13
N VAL A 242 6.25 -20.32 -12.76
CA VAL A 242 7.69 -20.53 -12.57
C VAL A 242 8.48 -19.33 -13.05
N ALA A 243 8.16 -18.78 -14.23
CA ALA A 243 8.82 -17.58 -14.75
C ALA A 243 8.65 -16.41 -13.78
N ARG A 244 7.42 -16.17 -13.31
CA ARG A 244 7.11 -15.13 -12.30
C ARG A 244 7.90 -15.31 -11.01
N LEU A 245 7.91 -16.53 -10.47
CA LEU A 245 8.62 -16.84 -9.22
C LEU A 245 10.15 -16.71 -9.37
N ARG A 246 10.71 -17.17 -10.49
CA ARG A 246 12.15 -17.04 -10.77
C ARG A 246 12.57 -15.59 -11.00
N ASP A 247 11.71 -14.82 -11.67
CA ASP A 247 11.94 -13.40 -11.83
C ASP A 247 11.98 -12.75 -10.45
N LEU A 248 10.98 -12.96 -9.59
CA LEU A 248 10.87 -12.36 -8.25
C LEU A 248 11.92 -12.82 -7.24
N PHE A 249 12.31 -14.10 -7.26
CA PHE A 249 13.24 -14.72 -6.34
C PHE A 249 14.48 -15.25 -7.08
N PRO A 250 15.37 -14.36 -7.56
CA PRO A 250 16.57 -14.78 -8.27
C PRO A 250 17.47 -15.59 -7.33
N GLN A 251 17.90 -16.76 -7.80
CA GLN A 251 18.83 -17.62 -7.07
C GLN A 251 20.22 -16.96 -7.05
N LYS A 252 20.80 -16.81 -5.85
CA LYS A 252 22.19 -16.35 -5.68
C LYS A 252 23.20 -17.44 -6.00
#